data_AF-A0A7C1G242-F1
#
_entry.id   AF-A0A7C1G242-F1
#
_cell.length_a   1.000
_cell.length_b   1.000
_cell.length_c   1.000
_cell.angle_alpha   90.00
_cell.angle_beta   90.00
_cell.angle_gamma   90.00
#
_symmetry.space_group_name_H-M   'P 1'
#
loop_
_entity.id
_entity.type
_entity.pdbx_description
1 polymer ?
#
loop_
_entity_poly.entity_id
_entity_poly.type
_entity_poly.pdbx_seq_one_letter_code
_entity_poly.pdbx_strand_id
1 'polypeptide(L)'
;PSQKSITLHFDESDAFTTSASIFNDQKQKNQLVVESTSLERIIQDHQLGKVDLVKLDCEGSEYDILYNTPNTIFDKISMLAIETHQGSNENENTYALSKYIKELNFKIKTQGDIIWAWKNDH
;
A
#
# COMPACT_ATOMS: atom_id res chain seq x y z
N PRO A 1 -15.14 11.54 9.73
CA PRO A 1 -13.89 10.78 9.99
C PRO A 1 -12.68 11.62 9.55
N SER A 2 -11.74 11.86 10.46
CA SER A 2 -10.63 12.81 10.27
C SER A 2 -9.61 12.31 9.25
N GLN A 3 -9.22 13.20 8.34
CA GLN A 3 -8.07 13.05 7.47
C GLN A 3 -6.83 12.77 8.34
N LYS A 4 -6.15 11.65 8.08
CA LYS A 4 -4.92 11.31 8.82
C LYS A 4 -3.76 12.03 8.15
N SER A 5 -2.86 12.58 8.96
CA SER A 5 -1.60 13.15 8.49
C SER A 5 -0.50 12.10 8.64
N ILE A 6 0.35 11.94 7.63
CA ILE A 6 1.52 11.06 7.66
C ILE A 6 2.77 11.91 7.52
N THR A 7 3.84 11.55 8.23
CA THR A 7 5.15 12.19 8.09
C THR A 7 5.95 11.47 7.00
N LEU A 8 6.29 12.19 5.94
CA LEU A 8 7.23 11.75 4.92
C LEU A 8 8.64 12.24 5.27
N HIS A 9 9.60 11.33 5.21
CA HIS A 9 11.02 11.65 5.30
C HIS A 9 11.59 11.68 3.87
N PHE A 10 12.38 12.70 3.54
CA PHE A 10 13.03 12.83 2.23
C PHE A 10 14.37 13.59 2.33
N ASP A 11 15.21 13.47 1.30
CA ASP A 11 16.46 14.24 1.14
C ASP A 11 16.26 15.32 0.07
N GLU A 12 16.42 16.60 0.44
CA GLU A 12 16.31 17.75 -0.49
C GLU A 12 17.50 17.88 -1.45
N SER A 13 18.63 17.21 -1.16
CA SER A 13 19.82 17.29 -2.01
C SER A 13 19.73 16.44 -3.28
N ASP A 14 18.77 15.51 -3.33
CA ASP A 14 18.40 14.80 -4.54
C ASP A 14 17.27 15.54 -5.27
N ALA A 15 17.57 16.10 -6.44
CA ALA A 15 16.62 16.83 -7.29
C ALA A 15 15.45 15.96 -7.83
N PHE A 16 15.46 14.66 -7.52
CA PHE A 16 14.41 13.69 -7.81
C PHE A 16 14.13 12.88 -6.54
N THR A 17 12.88 12.84 -6.09
CA THR A 17 12.43 12.15 -4.86
C THR A 17 12.45 10.62 -5.02
N THR A 18 13.63 10.03 -5.18
CA THR A 18 13.83 8.58 -5.30
C THR A 18 14.08 7.88 -3.97
N SER A 19 14.02 8.61 -2.85
CA SER A 19 14.38 8.08 -1.52
C SER A 19 13.43 8.54 -0.42
N ALA A 20 12.21 8.94 -0.77
CA ALA A 20 11.19 9.23 0.23
C ALA A 20 10.78 7.95 0.95
N SER A 21 10.76 7.98 2.28
CA SER A 21 10.32 6.84 3.10
C SER A 21 9.39 7.31 4.20
N ILE A 22 8.51 6.41 4.62
CA ILE A 22 7.61 6.62 5.76
C ILE A 22 8.27 6.14 7.07
N PHE A 23 9.39 5.42 6.97
CA PHE A 23 10.17 4.99 8.13
C PHE A 23 11.20 6.04 8.53
N ASN A 24 11.37 6.18 9.85
CA ASN A 24 12.27 7.17 10.45
C ASN A 24 13.73 6.67 10.39
N ASP A 25 14.40 6.86 9.26
CA ASP A 25 15.84 6.64 9.16
C ASP A 25 16.57 7.93 9.54
N GLN A 26 17.43 7.87 10.56
CA GLN A 26 18.13 9.05 11.14
C GLN A 26 19.06 9.79 10.16
N LYS A 27 19.20 9.28 8.93
CA LYS A 27 19.98 9.88 7.85
C LYS A 27 19.21 10.92 7.05
N GLN A 28 17.87 10.95 7.10
CA GLN A 28 17.06 11.89 6.33
C GLN A 28 16.77 13.16 7.16
N LYS A 29 17.25 14.31 6.69
CA LYS A 29 17.25 15.57 7.47
C LYS A 29 15.92 16.33 7.45
N ASN A 30 15.06 16.07 6.46
CA ASN A 30 13.85 16.84 6.24
C ASN A 30 12.60 15.96 6.44
N GLN A 31 11.60 16.54 7.11
CA GLN A 31 10.31 15.92 7.39
C GLN A 31 9.21 16.80 6.81
N LEU A 32 8.27 16.19 6.07
CA LEU A 32 7.08 16.86 5.58
C LEU A 32 5.84 16.15 6.11
N VAL A 33 4.99 16.87 6.81
CA VAL A 33 3.66 16.36 7.18
C VAL A 33 2.73 16.57 6.00
N VAL A 34 2.23 15.47 5.44
CA VAL A 34 1.28 15.49 4.33
C VAL A 34 -0.06 14.90 4.74
N GLU A 35 -1.11 15.36 4.08
CA GLU A 35 -2.42 14.73 4.19
C GLU A 35 -2.41 13.38 3.48
N SER A 36 -2.99 12.36 4.11
CA SER A 36 -3.18 11.04 3.50
C SER A 36 -4.66 10.72 3.33
N THR A 37 -4.93 9.72 2.49
CA THR A 37 -6.26 9.16 2.25
C THR A 37 -6.21 7.64 2.34
N SER A 38 -7.36 6.99 2.50
CA SER A 38 -7.47 5.53 2.50
C SER A 38 -7.93 5.01 1.14
N LEU A 39 -7.62 3.75 0.84
CA LEU A 39 -8.13 3.06 -0.34
C LEU A 39 -9.67 3.02 -0.36
N GLU A 40 -10.28 2.78 0.79
CA GLU A 40 -11.74 2.86 0.96
C GLU A 40 -12.28 4.23 0.52
N ARG A 41 -11.64 5.32 0.98
CA ARG A 41 -12.10 6.68 0.70
C ARG A 41 -11.98 7.01 -0.78
N ILE A 42 -10.88 6.63 -1.43
CA ILE A 42 -10.70 6.78 -2.88
C ILE A 42 -11.85 6.09 -3.62
N ILE A 43 -12.15 4.84 -3.26
CA ILE A 43 -13.21 4.07 -3.92
C ILE A 43 -14.60 4.67 -3.68
N GLN A 44 -14.88 5.18 -2.48
CA GLN A 44 -16.16 5.81 -2.13
C GLN A 44 -16.34 7.17 -2.80
N ASP A 45 -15.35 8.05 -2.72
CA ASP A 45 -15.42 9.42 -3.25
C ASP A 45 -15.56 9.44 -4.77
N HIS A 46 -14.92 8.49 -5.45
CA HIS A 46 -15.03 8.31 -6.90
C HIS A 46 -16.17 7.38 -7.32
N GLN A 47 -17.00 6.89 -6.37
CA GLN A 47 -18.14 6.01 -6.63
C GLN A 47 -17.77 4.77 -7.47
N LEU A 48 -16.59 4.22 -7.23
CA LEU A 48 -16.08 3.08 -8.00
C LEU A 48 -16.81 1.80 -7.57
N GLY A 49 -17.67 1.30 -8.46
CA GLY A 49 -18.35 0.01 -8.29
C GLY A 49 -17.44 -1.20 -8.53
N LYS A 50 -16.41 -1.02 -9.36
CA LYS A 50 -15.38 -2.01 -9.68
C LYS A 50 -14.06 -1.29 -9.95
N VAL A 51 -12.95 -1.91 -9.57
CA VAL A 51 -11.58 -1.49 -9.84
C VAL A 51 -10.85 -2.66 -10.47
N ASP A 52 -10.51 -2.55 -11.75
CA ASP A 52 -9.87 -3.66 -12.48
C ASP A 52 -8.45 -3.92 -11.96
N LEU A 53 -7.71 -2.86 -11.61
CA LEU A 53 -6.34 -2.96 -11.11
C LEU A 53 -6.04 -1.87 -10.07
N VAL A 54 -5.45 -2.27 -8.95
CA VAL A 54 -4.77 -1.38 -8.02
C VAL A 54 -3.27 -1.66 -8.07
N LYS A 55 -2.47 -0.65 -8.42
CA LYS A 55 -1.01 -0.66 -8.23
C LYS A 55 -0.69 -0.02 -6.87
N LEU A 56 0.12 -0.69 -6.06
CA LEU A 56 0.61 -0.20 -4.77
C LEU A 56 2.13 -0.24 -4.74
N ASP A 57 2.70 0.91 -4.44
CA ASP A 57 4.13 1.19 -4.39
C ASP A 57 4.23 2.49 -3.58
N CYS A 58 4.30 2.33 -2.26
CA CYS A 58 4.03 3.38 -1.28
C CYS A 58 5.11 3.41 -0.18
N GLU A 59 6.33 2.98 -0.52
CA GLU A 59 7.55 3.16 0.28
C GLU A 59 7.39 2.70 1.75
N GLY A 60 6.63 1.62 1.98
CA GLY A 60 6.41 1.01 3.29
C GLY A 60 4.99 1.13 3.85
N SER A 61 4.13 1.95 3.26
CA SER A 61 2.73 2.07 3.70
C SER A 61 1.79 1.00 3.13
N GLU A 62 2.28 0.04 2.35
CA GLU A 62 1.45 -1.00 1.75
C GLU A 62 0.68 -1.79 2.83
N TYR A 63 1.33 -2.06 3.96
CA TYR A 63 0.77 -2.80 5.07
C TYR A 63 -0.33 -2.02 5.79
N ASP A 64 -0.09 -0.77 6.16
CA ASP A 64 -1.10 0.07 6.82
C ASP A 64 -2.32 0.28 5.92
N ILE A 65 -2.10 0.50 4.61
CA ILE A 65 -3.18 0.64 3.63
C ILE A 65 -4.00 -0.65 3.55
N LEU A 66 -3.35 -1.80 3.34
CA LEU A 66 -4.06 -3.05 3.07
C LEU A 66 -4.68 -3.67 4.33
N TYR A 67 -3.97 -3.68 5.46
CA TYR A 67 -4.48 -4.27 6.70
C TYR A 67 -5.63 -3.49 7.35
N ASN A 68 -5.72 -2.19 7.10
CA ASN A 68 -6.84 -1.37 7.58
C ASN A 68 -7.96 -1.18 6.55
N THR A 69 -7.82 -1.72 5.34
CA THR A 69 -8.89 -1.65 4.34
C THR A 69 -9.98 -2.68 4.66
N PRO A 70 -11.27 -2.31 4.72
CA PRO A 70 -12.35 -3.26 4.95
C PRO A 70 -12.42 -4.35 3.86
N ASN A 71 -12.71 -5.59 4.25
CA ASN A 71 -12.83 -6.73 3.32
C ASN A 71 -13.79 -6.47 2.15
N THR A 72 -14.88 -5.74 2.38
CA THR A 72 -15.88 -5.36 1.36
C THR A 72 -15.33 -4.48 0.25
N ILE A 73 -14.21 -3.77 0.50
CA ILE A 73 -13.52 -2.98 -0.53
C ILE A 73 -12.76 -3.89 -1.48
N PHE A 74 -12.17 -4.97 -0.98
CA PHE A 74 -11.48 -5.95 -1.81
C PHE A 74 -12.43 -6.71 -2.74
N ASP A 75 -13.72 -6.79 -2.44
CA ASP A 75 -14.74 -7.34 -3.35
C ASP A 75 -14.91 -6.55 -4.64
N LYS A 76 -14.54 -5.27 -4.62
CA LYS A 76 -14.60 -4.39 -5.79
C LYS A 76 -13.33 -4.47 -6.64
N ILE A 77 -12.25 -5.06 -6.13
CA ILE A 77 -10.93 -5.07 -6.77
C ILE A 77 -10.72 -6.41 -7.49
N SER A 78 -10.46 -6.36 -8.80
CA SER A 78 -10.16 -7.56 -9.59
C SER A 78 -8.70 -7.97 -9.46
N MET A 79 -7.77 -7.02 -9.46
CA MET A 79 -6.33 -7.28 -9.43
C MET A 79 -5.57 -6.30 -8.55
N LEU A 80 -4.48 -6.81 -7.97
CA LEU A 80 -3.48 -6.06 -7.21
C LEU A 80 -2.10 -6.33 -7.80
N ALA A 81 -1.31 -5.26 -7.98
CA ALA A 81 0.11 -5.33 -8.25
C ALA A 81 0.83 -4.49 -7.18
N ILE A 82 1.58 -5.15 -6.31
CA ILE A 82 2.14 -4.53 -5.10
C ILE A 82 3.65 -4.73 -5.10
N GLU A 83 4.38 -3.63 -4.94
CA GLU A 83 5.79 -3.65 -4.55
C GLU A 83 5.88 -3.46 -3.03
N THR A 84 6.44 -4.45 -2.33
CA THR A 84 6.50 -4.45 -0.87
C THR A 84 7.84 -3.93 -0.40
N HIS A 85 7.82 -3.02 0.57
CA HIS A 85 9.04 -2.55 1.22
C HIS A 85 9.20 -3.22 2.58
N GLN A 86 10.42 -3.39 3.07
CA GLN A 86 10.65 -3.96 4.39
C GLN A 86 10.04 -3.06 5.46
N GLY A 87 9.07 -3.57 6.22
CA GLY A 87 8.50 -2.83 7.34
C GLY A 87 9.20 -3.10 8.67
N SER A 88 8.68 -2.45 9.71
CA SER A 88 9.22 -2.48 11.07
C SER A 88 8.64 -3.61 11.93
N ASN A 89 7.47 -4.13 11.57
CA ASN A 89 6.78 -5.20 12.30
C ASN A 89 6.98 -6.59 11.65
N GLU A 90 6.79 -7.66 12.43
CA GLU A 90 6.97 -9.05 11.98
C GLU A 90 6.05 -9.47 10.82
N ASN A 91 4.90 -8.79 10.68
CA ASN A 91 3.92 -9.02 9.63
C ASN A 91 4.04 -8.04 8.45
N GLU A 92 5.06 -7.18 8.46
CA GLU A 92 5.31 -6.19 7.41
C GLU A 92 6.43 -6.67 6.47
N ASN A 93 6.13 -7.75 5.77
CA ASN A 93 6.99 -8.31 4.73
C ASN A 93 6.13 -8.98 3.64
N THR A 94 6.75 -9.22 2.48
CA THR A 94 6.10 -9.84 1.32
C THR A 94 5.41 -11.15 1.66
N TYR A 95 6.03 -12.00 2.48
CA TYR A 95 5.47 -13.30 2.84
C TYR A 95 4.17 -13.16 3.64
N ALA A 96 4.18 -12.38 4.72
CA ALA A 96 3.01 -12.16 5.57
C ALA A 96 1.86 -11.50 4.79
N LEU A 97 2.17 -10.46 4.02
CA LEU A 97 1.16 -9.76 3.22
C LEU A 97 0.57 -10.68 2.14
N SER A 98 1.40 -11.51 1.52
CA SER A 98 0.94 -12.48 0.52
C SER A 98 -0.06 -13.50 1.11
N LYS A 99 0.14 -13.91 2.37
CA LYS A 99 -0.76 -14.82 3.08
C LYS A 99 -2.09 -14.14 3.39
N TYR A 100 -2.05 -12.91 3.89
CA TYR A 100 -3.24 -12.10 4.14
C TYR A 100 -4.08 -11.91 2.86
N ILE A 101 -3.45 -11.55 1.73
CA ILE A 101 -4.15 -11.37 0.45
C ILE A 101 -4.78 -12.67 -0.06
N LYS A 102 -4.13 -13.83 0.14
CA LYS A 102 -4.74 -15.13 -0.17
C LYS A 102 -6.02 -15.39 0.63
N GLU A 103 -6.05 -15.00 1.91
CA GLU A 103 -7.23 -15.16 2.77
C GLU A 103 -8.41 -14.28 2.31
N LEU A 104 -8.14 -13.23 1.52
CA LEU A 104 -9.14 -12.39 0.84
C LEU A 104 -9.62 -12.97 -0.51
N ASN A 105 -9.43 -14.28 -0.74
CA ASN A 105 -9.85 -15.01 -1.94
C ASN A 105 -9.15 -14.60 -3.24
N PHE A 106 -7.95 -14.00 -3.16
CA PHE A 106 -7.13 -13.79 -4.34
C PHE A 106 -6.23 -15.00 -4.61
N LYS A 107 -6.04 -15.31 -5.89
CA LYS A 107 -4.87 -16.05 -6.34
C LYS A 107 -3.69 -15.11 -6.33
N ILE A 108 -2.49 -15.63 -6.06
CA ILE A 108 -1.29 -14.79 -6.02
C ILE A 108 -0.13 -15.44 -6.76
N LYS A 109 0.79 -14.59 -7.20
CA LYS A 109 2.15 -14.93 -7.60
C LYS A 109 3.09 -13.91 -6.96
N THR A 110 4.23 -14.36 -6.45
CA THR A 110 5.27 -13.47 -5.90
C THR A 110 6.59 -13.67 -6.63
N GLN A 111 7.39 -12.60 -6.73
CA GLN A 111 8.77 -12.64 -7.23
C GLN A 111 9.57 -11.50 -6.61
N GLY A 112 10.56 -11.83 -5.78
CA GLY A 112 11.25 -10.82 -4.96
C GLY A 112 10.23 -10.07 -4.11
N ASP A 113 10.27 -8.74 -4.18
CA ASP A 113 9.41 -7.84 -3.44
C ASP A 113 8.07 -7.55 -4.15
N ILE A 114 7.78 -8.23 -5.26
CA ILE A 114 6.55 -8.01 -6.02
C ILE A 114 5.51 -9.09 -5.71
N ILE A 115 4.27 -8.65 -5.46
CA ILE A 115 3.06 -9.47 -5.34
C ILE A 115 2.11 -9.10 -6.48
N TRP A 116 1.75 -10.08 -7.31
CA TRP A 116 0.59 -10.01 -8.20
C TRP A 116 -0.53 -10.84 -7.62
N ALA A 117 -1.72 -10.28 -7.50
CA ALA A 117 -2.89 -10.99 -7.01
C ALA A 117 -4.12 -10.71 -7.89
N TRP A 118 -4.93 -11.74 -8.16
CA TRP A 118 -6.11 -11.64 -9.02
C TRP A 118 -7.24 -12.57 -8.57
N LYS A 119 -8.48 -12.14 -8.82
CA LYS A 119 -9.67 -13.00 -8.71
C LYS A 119 -9.92 -13.68 -10.06
N ASN A 120 -10.55 -14.86 -10.05
CA ASN A 120 -11.04 -15.43 -11.32
C ASN A 120 -12.23 -14.60 -11.79
N ASP A 121 -12.30 -14.30 -13.09
CA ASP A 121 -13.52 -13.77 -13.68
C ASP A 121 -14.63 -14.84 -13.52
N HIS A 122 -15.77 -14.42 -12.97
CA HIS A 122 -17.02 -15.17 -13.00
C HIS A 122 -17.76 -14.87 -14.30
#